data_AF-A0A3E4E8R7-F1
#
_entry.id   AF-A0A3E4E8R7-F1
#
_cell.length_a   1.000
_cell.length_b   1.000
_cell.length_c   1.000
_cell.angle_alpha   90.00
_cell.angle_beta   90.00
_cell.angle_gamma   90.00
#
_symmetry.space_group_name_H-M   'P 1'
#
loop_
_entity.id
_entity.type
_entity.pdbx_description
1 polymer ?
#
loop_
_entity_poly.entity_id
_entity_poly.type
_entity_poly.pdbx_seq_one_letter_code
_entity_poly.pdbx_strand_id
1 'polypeptide(L)'
;MSIRMNTEDVIARGQEIGSHVEDVTTLQNYLNDVVNNQLPELWEGSGYEGFAARVAEMAPSFEAMRELISDIGQGVVTNAQQYAEFDQAAGTANRG
;
A
#
# COMPACT_ATOMS: atom_id res chain seq x y z
N MET A 1 -0.61 0.38 -33.62
CA MET A 1 -1.07 -0.31 -32.40
C MET A 1 -1.49 0.76 -31.43
N SER A 2 -2.79 0.94 -31.17
CA SER A 2 -3.25 1.84 -30.10
C SER A 2 -3.50 0.92 -28.90
N ILE A 3 -2.61 1.01 -27.91
CA ILE A 3 -2.85 0.38 -26.60
C ILE A 3 -3.98 1.23 -26.00
N ARG A 4 -5.23 0.80 -26.16
CA ARG A 4 -6.38 1.46 -25.51
C ARG A 4 -6.37 1.11 -24.04
N MET A 5 -5.47 1.73 -23.30
CA MET A 5 -5.55 1.80 -21.85
C MET A 5 -6.52 2.93 -21.50
N ASN A 6 -7.49 2.67 -20.63
CA ASN A 6 -8.25 3.75 -20.03
C ASN A 6 -7.39 4.36 -18.91
N THR A 7 -6.63 5.40 -19.25
CA THR A 7 -5.69 6.06 -18.34
C THR A 7 -6.35 6.48 -17.02
N GLU A 8 -7.58 6.99 -17.07
CA GLU A 8 -8.29 7.43 -15.87
C GLU A 8 -8.58 6.25 -14.93
N ASP A 9 -9.08 5.13 -15.46
CA ASP A 9 -9.35 3.92 -14.66
C ASP A 9 -8.07 3.37 -14.03
N VAL A 10 -6.95 3.39 -14.76
CA VAL A 10 -5.66 2.88 -14.27
C VAL A 10 -5.08 3.81 -13.19
N ILE A 11 -5.20 5.13 -13.35
CA ILE A 11 -4.80 6.10 -12.32
C ILE A 11 -5.65 5.88 -11.06
N ALA A 12 -6.98 5.76 -11.20
CA ALA A 12 -7.87 5.52 -10.08
C ALA A 12 -7.50 4.23 -9.34
N ARG A 13 -7.17 3.16 -10.08
CA ARG A 13 -6.70 1.89 -9.50
C ARG A 13 -5.37 2.03 -8.76
N GLY A 14 -4.42 2.78 -9.29
CA GLY A 14 -3.14 3.05 -8.62
C GLY A 14 -3.31 3.83 -7.32
N GLN A 15 -4.22 4.81 -7.31
CA GLN A 15 -4.60 5.57 -6.10
C GLN A 15 -5.30 4.70 -5.06
N GLU A 16 -6.23 3.84 -5.48
CA GLU A 16 -6.90 2.86 -4.62
C GLU A 16 -5.87 1.92 -3.96
N ILE A 17 -4.91 1.39 -4.73
CA ILE A 17 -3.83 0.56 -4.19
C ILE A 17 -3.06 1.33 -3.10
N GLY A 18 -2.62 2.55 -3.41
CA GLY A 18 -1.88 3.40 -2.45
C GLY A 18 -2.66 3.68 -1.16
N SER A 19 -3.99 3.74 -1.21
CA SER A 19 -4.82 3.97 -0.02
C SER A 19 -4.74 2.82 1.01
N HIS A 20 -4.45 1.59 0.56
CA HIS A 20 -4.32 0.42 1.45
C HIS A 20 -3.08 0.45 2.36
N VAL A 21 -2.20 1.46 2.24
CA VAL A 21 -1.16 1.74 3.25
C VAL A 21 -1.79 1.99 4.63
N GLU A 22 -2.98 2.59 4.67
CA GLU A 22 -3.72 2.84 5.91
C GLU A 22 -4.23 1.55 6.56
N ASP A 23 -4.60 0.54 5.78
CA ASP A 23 -5.03 -0.77 6.30
C ASP A 23 -3.89 -1.48 7.03
N VAL A 24 -2.67 -1.43 6.48
CA VAL A 24 -1.48 -2.02 7.13
C VAL A 24 -1.15 -1.28 8.42
N THR A 25 -1.28 0.04 8.43
CA THR A 25 -1.10 0.88 9.62
C THR A 25 -2.13 0.54 10.69
N THR A 26 -3.39 0.40 10.30
CA THR A 26 -4.49 0.02 11.19
C THR A 26 -4.26 -1.35 11.79
N LEU A 27 -3.85 -2.34 10.99
CA LEU A 27 -3.55 -3.68 11.47
C LEU A 27 -2.38 -3.69 12.46
N GLN A 28 -1.30 -2.97 12.17
CA GLN A 28 -0.16 -2.86 13.08
C GLN A 28 -0.58 -2.24 14.42
N ASN A 29 -1.36 -1.16 14.39
CA ASN A 29 -1.85 -0.49 15.60
C ASN A 29 -2.76 -1.41 16.41
N TYR A 30 -3.67 -2.14 15.76
CA TYR A 30 -4.53 -3.11 16.41
C TYR A 30 -3.72 -4.20 17.10
N LEU A 31 -2.74 -4.81 16.42
CA LEU A 31 -1.92 -5.87 17.01
C LEU A 31 -1.08 -5.35 18.19
N ASN A 32 -0.54 -4.15 18.08
CA ASN A 32 0.16 -3.49 19.18
C ASN A 32 -0.76 -3.26 20.39
N ASP A 33 -2.01 -2.82 20.16
CA ASP A 33 -2.97 -2.62 21.25
C ASP A 33 -3.36 -3.95 21.92
N VAL A 34 -3.60 -4.99 21.12
CA VAL A 34 -3.92 -6.32 21.64
C VAL A 34 -2.81 -6.84 22.57
N VAL A 35 -1.55 -6.80 22.12
CA VAL A 35 -0.45 -7.41 22.91
C VAL A 35 0.00 -6.57 24.10
N ASN A 36 -0.17 -5.25 24.03
CA ASN A 36 0.31 -4.35 25.08
C ASN A 36 -0.76 -3.94 26.10
N ASN A 37 -2.05 -3.99 25.73
CA ASN A 37 -3.14 -3.51 26.57
C ASN A 37 -4.18 -4.60 26.83
N GLN A 38 -4.68 -5.29 25.79
CA GLN A 38 -5.81 -6.21 25.96
C GLN A 38 -5.42 -7.56 26.57
N LEU A 39 -4.35 -8.21 26.07
CA LEU A 39 -3.90 -9.49 26.62
C LEU A 39 -3.44 -9.41 28.08
N PRO A 40 -2.68 -8.38 28.52
CA PRO A 40 -2.32 -8.22 29.92
C PRO A 40 -3.51 -8.08 30.87
N GLU A 41 -4.64 -7.54 30.41
CA GLU A 41 -5.86 -7.43 31.22
C GLU A 41 -6.58 -8.78 31.39
N LEU A 42 -6.41 -9.69 30.43
CA LEU A 42 -7.13 -10.97 30.39
C LEU A 42 -6.33 -12.14 30.98
N TRP A 43 -5.00 -12.00 31.09
CA TRP A 43 -4.10 -13.07 31.52
C TRP A 43 -3.36 -12.71 32.80
N GLU A 44 -3.49 -13.54 33.84
CA GLU A 44 -2.62 -13.47 35.01
C GLU A 44 -1.23 -14.09 34.67
N GLY A 45 -0.18 -13.27 34.69
CA GLY A 45 1.22 -13.68 34.50
C GLY A 45 1.81 -13.35 33.12
N SER A 46 3.06 -13.75 32.89
CA SER A 46 3.88 -13.35 31.72
C SER A 46 3.61 -14.12 30.41
N GLY A 47 2.53 -14.90 30.34
CA GLY A 47 2.22 -15.74 29.16
C GLY A 47 2.01 -14.94 27.85
N TYR A 48 1.66 -13.66 27.95
CA TYR A 48 1.45 -12.78 26.80
C TYR A 48 2.76 -12.15 26.27
N GLU A 49 3.85 -12.15 27.05
CA GLU A 49 5.10 -11.45 26.69
C GLU A 49 5.70 -11.96 25.38
N GLY A 50 5.56 -13.26 25.09
CA GLY A 50 6.02 -13.86 23.85
C GLY A 50 5.26 -13.35 22.61
N PHE A 51 3.98 -12.98 22.75
CA PHE A 51 3.21 -12.38 21.66
C PHE A 51 3.61 -10.92 21.43
N ALA A 52 3.85 -10.16 22.51
CA ALA A 52 4.34 -8.80 22.41
C ALA A 52 5.69 -8.73 21.69
N ALA A 53 6.63 -9.61 22.05
CA ALA A 53 7.93 -9.72 21.37
C ALA A 53 7.75 -10.04 19.88
N ARG A 54 6.86 -10.97 19.53
CA ARG A 54 6.63 -11.36 18.13
C ARG A 54 6.00 -10.26 17.29
N VAL A 55 5.08 -9.46 17.85
CA VAL A 55 4.52 -8.29 17.15
C VAL A 55 5.58 -7.21 16.95
N ALA A 56 6.45 -6.99 17.95
CA ALA A 56 7.57 -6.06 17.81
C ALA A 56 8.57 -6.51 16.73
N GLU A 57 8.88 -7.81 16.65
CA GLU A 57 9.73 -8.38 15.59
C GLU A 57 9.14 -8.22 14.18
N MET A 58 7.81 -8.13 14.06
CA MET A 58 7.13 -7.91 12.78
C MET A 58 7.10 -6.44 12.34
N ALA A 59 7.51 -5.48 13.18
CA ALA A 59 7.49 -4.06 12.84
C ALA A 59 8.17 -3.73 11.49
N PRO A 60 9.35 -4.31 11.14
CA PRO A 60 9.96 -4.11 9.83
C PRO A 60 9.15 -4.69 8.68
N SER A 61 8.41 -5.79 8.90
CA SER A 61 7.56 -6.40 7.86
C SER A 61 6.33 -5.54 7.56
N PHE A 62 5.74 -4.88 8.57
CA PHE A 62 4.67 -3.91 8.35
C PHE A 62 5.15 -2.71 7.53
N GLU A 63 6.37 -2.24 7.79
CA GLU A 63 6.97 -1.17 6.98
C GLU A 63 7.18 -1.61 5.54
N ALA A 64 7.82 -2.77 5.34
CA ALA A 64 8.05 -3.31 4.00
C ALA A 64 6.73 -3.52 3.21
N MET A 65 5.64 -3.88 3.88
CA MET A 65 4.33 -3.98 3.24
C MET A 65 3.77 -2.61 2.82
N ARG A 66 3.90 -1.58 3.67
CA ARG A 66 3.50 -0.21 3.30
C ARG A 66 4.30 0.32 2.13
N GLU A 67 5.62 0.13 2.15
CA GLU A 67 6.51 0.52 1.05
C GLU A 67 6.11 -0.18 -0.25
N LEU A 68 5.90 -1.49 -0.24
CA LEU A 68 5.47 -2.25 -1.42
C LEU A 68 4.13 -1.75 -1.99
N ILE A 69 3.14 -1.49 -1.12
CA ILE A 69 1.83 -0.98 -1.56
C ILE A 69 1.99 0.41 -2.20
N SER A 70 2.77 1.29 -1.57
CA SER A 70 3.07 2.62 -2.08
C SER A 70 3.77 2.56 -3.44
N ASP A 71 4.78 1.70 -3.56
CA ASP A 71 5.57 1.53 -4.79
C ASP A 71 4.71 1.02 -5.94
N ILE A 72 3.85 0.02 -5.70
CA ILE A 72 2.92 -0.49 -6.70
C ILE A 72 1.94 0.60 -7.12
N GLY A 73 1.30 1.28 -6.15
CA GLY A 73 0.34 2.35 -6.43
C GLY A 73 0.94 3.47 -7.26
N GLN A 74 2.12 3.97 -6.85
CA GLN A 74 2.83 5.02 -7.57
C GLN A 74 3.31 4.56 -8.95
N GLY A 75 3.80 3.33 -9.06
CA GLY A 75 4.23 2.73 -10.33
C GLY A 75 3.09 2.66 -11.35
N VAL A 76 1.90 2.25 -10.92
CA VAL A 76 0.70 2.20 -11.76
C VAL A 76 0.29 3.60 -12.24
N VAL A 77 0.23 4.58 -11.35
CA VAL A 77 -0.11 5.97 -11.71
C VAL A 77 0.91 6.55 -12.70
N THR A 78 2.19 6.36 -12.43
CA THR A 78 3.29 6.87 -13.26
C THR A 78 3.27 6.25 -14.65
N ASN A 79 3.07 4.94 -14.73
CA ASN A 79 2.95 4.23 -16.01
C ASN A 79 1.75 4.74 -16.81
N ALA A 80 0.59 4.96 -16.15
CA ALA A 80 -0.60 5.49 -16.79
C ALA A 80 -0.36 6.87 -17.41
N GLN A 81 0.26 7.77 -16.66
CA GLN A 81 0.60 9.12 -17.10
C GLN A 81 1.54 9.11 -18.31
N GLN A 82 2.58 8.27 -18.31
CA GLN A 82 3.52 8.16 -19.42
C GLN A 82 2.83 7.74 -20.73
N TYR A 83 1.92 6.76 -20.67
CA TYR A 83 1.14 6.37 -21.85
C TYR A 83 0.24 7.49 -22.38
N ALA A 84 -0.39 8.26 -21.49
CA ALA A 84 -1.21 9.41 -21.91
C ALA A 84 -0.36 10.49 -22.60
N GLU A 85 0.84 10.76 -22.08
CA GLU A 85 1.78 11.70 -22.71
C GLU A 85 2.23 11.23 -24.11
N PHE A 86 2.54 9.93 -24.26
CA PHE A 86 2.89 9.37 -25.57
C PHE A 86 1.77 9.48 -26.60
N ASP A 87 0.53 9.17 -26.21
CA ASP A 87 -0.64 9.27 -27.10
C ASP A 87 -0.90 10.72 -27.55
N GLN A 88 -0.75 11.70 -26.64
CA GLN A 88 -0.85 13.12 -26.98
C GLN A 88 0.25 13.57 -27.95
N ALA A 89 1.50 13.16 -27.71
CA ALA A 89 2.62 13.50 -28.57
C ALA A 89 2.46 12.91 -29.99
N ALA A 90 2.06 11.64 -30.10
CA ALA A 90 1.80 10.98 -31.37
C ALA A 90 0.61 11.61 -32.13
N GLY A 91 -0.45 12.00 -31.40
CA GLY A 91 -1.61 12.69 -31.97
C GLY A 91 -1.29 14.09 -32.52
N THR A 92 -0.30 14.76 -31.94
CA THR A 92 0.18 16.08 -32.38
C THR A 92 1.09 15.96 -33.60
N ALA A 93 2.00 14.98 -33.60
CA ALA A 93 2.91 14.70 -34.73
C ALA A 93 2.18 14.26 -36.02
N ASN A 94 1.06 13.52 -35.89
CA ASN A 94 0.25 13.09 -37.05
C ASN A 94 -0.65 14.19 -37.64
N ARG A 95 -0.78 15.36 -36.98
CA ARG A 95 -1.56 16.51 -37.50
C ARG A 95 -0.68 17.62 -38.08
N GLY A 96 0.65 17.48 -38.01
CA GLY A 96 1.65 18.38 -38.60
C GLY A 96 2.08 17.95 -39.99
#